data_AF-A0A151RGF4-F1
#
_entry.id   AF-A0A151RGF4-F1
#
_cell.length_a   1.000
_cell.length_b   1.000
_cell.length_c   1.000
_cell.angle_alpha   90.00
_cell.angle_beta   90.00
_cell.angle_gamma   90.00
#
_symmetry.space_group_name_H-M   'P 1'
#
loop_
_entity.id
_entity.type
_entity.pdbx_description
1 polymer ?
#
loop_
_entity_poly.entity_id
_entity_poly.type
_entity_poly.pdbx_seq_one_letter_code
_entity_poly.pdbx_strand_id
1 'polypeptide(L)'
;MVCTKPDIAHAMGVVSRFISNPGRKHWEAVKWLLRYMKGTSKIALYFSKNDVVLERYSNVDLGGCSDTRKRTTRFVFTVGGTVVS
;
A
#
# COMPACT_ATOMS: atom_id res chain seq x y z
N MET A 1 -8.43 -5.09 6.25
CA MET A 1 -8.60 -5.31 4.80
C MET A 1 -7.47 -4.59 4.07
N VAL A 2 -6.25 -5.14 4.15
CA VAL A 2 -5.02 -4.60 3.56
C VAL A 2 -4.24 -5.85 3.16
N CYS A 3 -4.43 -6.37 1.95
CA CYS A 3 -3.88 -7.68 1.60
C CYS A 3 -3.21 -7.72 0.21
N THR A 4 -2.95 -6.59 -0.45
CA THR A 4 -2.24 -6.59 -1.75
C THR A 4 -1.62 -5.24 -2.15
N LYS A 5 -2.11 -4.10 -1.62
CA LYS A 5 -1.63 -2.75 -2.00
C LYS A 5 -1.41 -1.82 -0.78
N PRO A 6 -0.31 -2.02 -0.02
CA PRO A 6 -0.02 -1.27 1.20
C PRO A 6 0.21 0.23 0.95
N ASP A 7 0.68 0.59 -0.23
CA ASP A 7 0.82 1.96 -0.73
C ASP A 7 -0.55 2.70 -0.80
N ILE A 8 -1.58 2.01 -1.29
CA ILE A 8 -2.95 2.55 -1.37
C ILE A 8 -3.56 2.65 0.02
N ALA A 9 -3.38 1.64 0.86
CA ALA A 9 -3.87 1.66 2.23
C ALA A 9 -3.24 2.82 3.02
N HIS A 10 -1.95 3.07 2.85
CA HIS A 10 -1.26 4.21 3.43
C HIS A 10 -1.81 5.55 2.89
N ALA A 11 -1.92 5.70 1.56
CA ALA A 11 -2.47 6.91 0.94
C ALA A 11 -3.89 7.21 1.42
N MET A 12 -4.75 6.19 1.52
CA MET A 12 -6.09 6.30 2.10
C MET A 12 -6.06 6.76 3.56
N GLY A 13 -5.18 6.17 4.38
CA GLY A 13 -5.04 6.51 5.79
C GLY A 13 -4.53 7.93 6.02
N VAL A 14 -3.77 8.50 5.08
CA VAL A 14 -3.35 9.91 5.13
C VAL A 14 -4.51 10.82 4.73
N VAL A 15 -5.19 10.53 3.62
CA VAL A 15 -6.28 11.36 3.08
C VAL A 15 -7.50 11.37 4.01
N SER A 16 -7.79 10.26 4.70
CA SER A 16 -8.91 10.17 5.63
C SER A 16 -8.81 11.14 6.81
N ARG A 17 -7.60 11.59 7.18
CA ARG A 17 -7.40 12.59 8.24
C ARG A 17 -7.98 13.97 7.89
N PHE A 18 -8.18 14.24 6.60
CA PHE A 18 -8.67 15.52 6.10
C PHE A 18 -10.12 15.45 5.60
N ILE A 19 -10.86 14.39 5.93
CA ILE A 19 -12.21 14.17 5.42
C ILE A 19 -13.23 15.20 5.93
N SER A 20 -12.98 15.81 7.10
CA SER A 20 -13.84 16.84 7.69
C SER A 20 -13.74 18.20 6.99
N ASN A 21 -12.59 18.52 6.39
CA ASN A 21 -12.39 19.72 5.59
C ASN A 21 -11.33 19.48 4.50
N PRO A 22 -11.70 18.78 3.40
CA PRO A 22 -10.75 18.44 2.36
C PRO A 22 -10.45 19.68 1.52
N GLY A 23 -9.29 20.30 1.76
CA GLY A 23 -8.74 21.31 0.84
C GLY A 23 -8.59 20.77 -0.59
N ARG A 24 -8.47 21.66 -1.58
CA ARG A 24 -8.44 21.30 -3.02
C ARG A 24 -7.46 20.17 -3.38
N LYS A 25 -6.26 20.19 -2.79
CA LYS A 25 -5.23 19.16 -2.99
C LYS A 25 -5.68 17.78 -2.48
N HIS A 26 -6.36 17.72 -1.34
CA HIS A 26 -6.89 16.48 -0.78
C HIS A 26 -8.00 15.92 -1.67
N TRP A 27 -8.87 16.78 -2.21
CA TRP A 27 -9.94 16.37 -3.11
C TRP A 27 -9.41 15.79 -4.44
N GLU A 28 -8.36 16.39 -5.00
CA GLU A 28 -7.68 15.85 -6.18
C GLU A 28 -7.05 14.48 -5.91
N ALA A 29 -6.43 14.30 -4.75
CA ALA A 29 -5.88 13.01 -4.32
C ALA A 29 -6.97 11.92 -4.18
N VAL A 30 -8.12 12.25 -3.59
CA VAL A 30 -9.28 11.33 -3.50
C VAL A 30 -9.75 10.90 -4.90
N LYS A 31 -9.94 11.85 -5.81
CA LYS A 31 -10.37 11.54 -7.19
C LYS A 31 -9.39 10.63 -7.91
N TRP A 32 -8.09 10.90 -7.76
CA TRP A 32 -7.04 10.08 -8.36
C TRP A 32 -7.09 8.65 -7.82
N LEU A 33 -7.21 8.50 -6.49
CA LEU A 33 -7.30 7.21 -5.82
C LEU A 33 -8.50 6.39 -6.32
N LEU A 34 -9.68 7.02 -6.42
CA LEU A 34 -10.90 6.37 -6.93
C LEU A 34 -10.76 5.95 -8.40
N ARG A 35 -10.13 6.80 -9.23
CA ARG A 35 -9.83 6.45 -10.63
C ARG A 35 -8.89 5.25 -10.72
N TYR A 36 -7.85 5.22 -9.90
CA TYR A 36 -6.90 4.11 -9.85
C TYR A 36 -7.59 2.81 -9.44
N MET A 37 -8.44 2.83 -8.39
CA MET A 37 -9.22 1.67 -7.96
C MET A 37 -10.14 1.17 -9.07
N LYS A 38 -10.85 2.08 -9.74
CA LYS A 38 -11.73 1.71 -10.86
C LYS A 38 -10.95 1.10 -12.02
N GLY A 39 -9.82 1.70 -12.39
CA GLY A 39 -8.97 1.23 -13.50
C GLY A 39 -8.29 -0.11 -13.24
N THR A 40 -7.99 -0.42 -11.97
CA THR A 40 -7.32 -1.67 -11.58
C THR A 40 -8.29 -2.74 -11.06
N SER A 41 -9.60 -2.49 -11.07
CA SER A 41 -10.64 -3.40 -10.56
C SER A 41 -10.67 -4.77 -11.23
N LYS A 42 -10.22 -4.86 -12.49
CA LYS A 42 -10.15 -6.10 -13.27
C LYS A 42 -8.77 -6.75 -13.29
N ILE A 43 -7.78 -6.13 -12.63
CA ILE A 43 -6.41 -6.63 -12.58
C ILE A 43 -6.24 -7.40 -11.29
N ALA A 44 -5.94 -8.69 -11.41
CA ALA A 44 -5.67 -9.58 -10.28
C ALA A 44 -4.29 -10.21 -10.44
N LEU A 45 -3.67 -10.56 -9.30
CA LEU A 45 -2.47 -11.38 -9.28
C LEU A 45 -2.88 -12.84 -9.47
N TYR A 46 -2.23 -13.53 -10.40
CA TYR A 46 -2.44 -14.95 -10.65
C TYR A 46 -1.26 -15.74 -10.10
N PHE A 47 -1.52 -16.64 -9.15
CA PHE A 47 -0.52 -17.54 -8.60
C PHE A 47 -0.66 -18.90 -9.26
N SER A 48 0.40 -19.39 -9.91
CA SER A 48 0.41 -20.76 -10.44
C SER A 48 0.48 -21.76 -9.28
N LYS A 49 -0.15 -22.93 -9.45
CA LYS A 49 -0.32 -23.93 -8.38
C LYS A 49 0.98 -24.68 -8.01
N ASN A 50 2.04 -24.51 -8.78
CA ASN A 50 3.29 -25.27 -8.64
C ASN A 50 4.33 -24.41 -7.90
N ASP A 51 4.92 -24.96 -6.83
CA ASP A 51 5.94 -24.34 -5.98
C ASP A 51 5.59 -22.93 -5.46
N VAL A 52 4.46 -22.83 -4.75
CA VAL A 52 4.14 -21.64 -3.96
C VAL A 52 5.04 -21.60 -2.72
N VAL A 53 6.28 -21.12 -2.89
CA VAL A 53 7.18 -20.81 -1.78
C VAL A 53 6.81 -19.44 -1.23
N LEU A 54 6.58 -19.38 0.09
CA LEU A 54 6.41 -18.14 0.84
C LEU A 54 7.80 -17.68 1.31
N GLU A 55 8.31 -16.59 0.75
CA GLU A 55 9.53 -15.95 1.26
C GLU A 55 9.18 -14.66 2.00
N ARG A 56 9.98 -14.31 3.00
CA ARG A 56 9.78 -13.12 3.81
C ARG A 56 11.07 -12.32 3.88
N TYR A 57 10.96 -11.04 3.57
CA TYR A 57 12.01 -10.05 3.70
C TYR A 57 11.63 -9.03 4.76
N SER A 58 12.57 -8.64 5.60
CA SER A 58 12.38 -7.59 6.61
C SER A 58 13.39 -6.48 6.40
N ASN A 59 12.92 -5.25 6.24
CA ASN A 59 13.76 -4.05 6.22
C ASN A 59 13.45 -3.17 7.44
N VAL A 60 14.47 -2.51 7.98
CA VAL A 60 14.33 -1.56 9.08
C VAL A 60 15.00 -0.27 8.67
N ASP A 61 14.21 0.76 8.37
CA ASP A 61 14.77 2.08 8.05
C ASP A 61 14.88 2.91 9.34
N LEU A 62 16.11 3.32 9.64
CA LEU A 62 16.43 4.23 10.74
C LEU A 62 16.33 5.68 10.24
N GLY A 63 15.31 6.43 10.68
CA GLY A 63 15.21 7.88 10.44
C GLY A 63 14.45 8.33 9.19
N GLY A 64 13.71 7.44 8.51
CA GLY A 64 13.00 7.75 7.26
C GLY A 64 11.74 8.62 7.35
N CYS A 65 11.29 8.99 8.56
CA CYS A 65 10.14 9.88 8.75
C CYS A 65 10.58 11.21 9.37
N SER A 66 10.68 12.25 8.55
CA SER A 66 11.09 13.61 8.94
C SER A 66 10.21 14.19 10.06
N ASP A 67 8.92 13.90 10.02
CA ASP A 67 7.92 14.49 10.93
C ASP A 67 7.89 13.83 12.31
N THR A 68 8.18 12.53 12.41
CA THR A 68 8.01 11.80 13.69
C THR A 68 9.26 11.09 14.20
N ARG A 69 10.35 11.04 13.41
CA ARG A 69 11.58 10.27 13.70
C ARG A 69 11.33 8.79 14.07
N LYS A 70 10.15 8.26 13.77
CA LYS A 70 9.80 6.87 14.07
C LYS A 70 10.56 5.93 13.15
N ARG A 71 11.06 4.83 13.71
CA ARG A 71 11.63 3.72 12.95
C ARG A 71 10.50 2.99 12.26
N THR A 72 10.65 2.72 10.96
CA THR A 72 9.65 1.99 10.19
C THR A 72 10.19 0.59 9.94
N THR A 73 9.57 -0.41 10.55
CA THR A 73 9.83 -1.83 10.25
C THR A 73 8.93 -2.22 9.08
N ARG A 74 9.51 -2.64 7.96
CA ARG A 74 8.79 -3.09 6.77
C ARG A 74 8.98 -4.58 6.58
N PHE A 75 7.88 -5.30 6.39
CA PHE A 75 7.90 -6.69 5.97
C PHE A 75 7.40 -6.76 4.53
N VAL A 76 8.06 -7.58 3.71
CA VAL A 76 7.66 -7.89 2.35
C VAL A 76 7.57 -9.40 2.25
N PHE A 77 6.41 -9.92 1.85
CA PHE A 77 6.23 -11.34 1.62
C PHE A 77 6.18 -11.58 0.11
N THR A 78 6.77 -12.67 -0.37
CA THR A 78 6.63 -13.12 -1.76
C THR A 78 6.00 -14.51 -1.77
N VAL A 79 5.04 -14.72 -2.67
CA VAL A 79 4.31 -15.98 -2.85
C VAL A 79 4.46 -16.34 -4.32
N GLY A 80 5.17 -17.42 -4.63
CA GLY A 80 5.41 -17.84 -6.02
C GLY A 80 6.04 -16.75 -6.90
N GLY A 81 7.01 -16.00 -6.34
CA GLY A 81 7.68 -14.88 -7.01
C GLY A 81 6.91 -13.56 -7.06
N THR A 82 5.68 -13.51 -6.54
CA THR A 82 4.84 -12.29 -6.52
C THR A 82 4.79 -11.70 -5.12
N VAL A 83 5.03 -10.38 -5.00
CA VAL A 83 4.98 -9.67 -3.72
C VAL A 83 3.55 -9.55 -3.19
N VAL A 84 3.35 -9.92 -1.93
CA VAL A 84 2.12 -9.76 -1.15
C VAL A 84 2.43 -9.05 0.18
N SER A 85 1.44 -8.35 0.73
CA SER A 85 1.56 -7.53 1.94
C SER A 85 0.37 -7.71 2.85
#